data_AF-A0A139PJC7-F1
#
_entry.id   AF-A0A139PJC7-F1
#
_cell.length_a   1.000
_cell.length_b   1.000
_cell.length_c   1.000
_cell.angle_alpha   90.00
_cell.angle_beta   90.00
_cell.angle_gamma   90.00
#
_symmetry.space_group_name_H-M   'P 1'
#
loop_
_entity.id
_entity.type
_entity.pdbx_description
1 polymer ?
#
loop_
_entity_poly.entity_id
_entity_poly.type
_entity_poly.pdbx_seq_one_letter_code
_entity_poly.pdbx_strand_id
1 'polypeptide(L)'
;MDQVSRDYNLQVDNKDNLIWHLHNTAHLHRQELSTEFILFDQKGNTIKNFQNIFPRFVSEVKEGMEHYLKTLKMDYSSMKVNHLSYTFITHSKHLVLNLLQNQPKLKVLVMSNFDQYHAKSVAETLSYYCSNNFELEVWSELELSLESLKDSPYDIIISNFIIPPIENKRLIYSNNVNTVALISLLNAMMFIRLD
;
A
#
# COMPACT_ATOMS: atom_id res chain seq x y z
N MET A 1 -10.24 1.69 -18.73
CA MET A 1 -11.04 1.48 -17.51
C MET A 1 -11.27 0.01 -17.24
N ASP A 2 -11.94 -0.74 -18.13
CA ASP A 2 -12.19 -2.18 -17.90
C ASP A 2 -10.92 -3.00 -17.66
N GLN A 3 -9.84 -2.67 -18.37
CA GLN A 3 -8.55 -3.31 -18.16
C GLN A 3 -8.04 -3.14 -16.72
N VAL A 4 -7.90 -1.89 -16.27
CA VAL A 4 -7.46 -1.56 -14.89
C VAL A 4 -8.43 -2.13 -13.85
N SER A 5 -9.74 -2.11 -14.10
CA SER A 5 -10.72 -2.70 -13.19
C SER A 5 -10.57 -4.20 -13.04
N ARG A 6 -10.26 -4.93 -14.12
CA ARG A 6 -10.00 -6.37 -14.07
C ARG A 6 -8.68 -6.68 -13.38
N ASP A 7 -7.61 -6.00 -13.76
CA ASP A 7 -6.26 -6.30 -13.29
C ASP A 7 -6.09 -6.02 -11.78
N TYR A 8 -6.82 -5.03 -11.26
CA TYR A 8 -6.80 -4.64 -9.85
C TYR A 8 -8.08 -4.97 -9.09
N ASN A 9 -8.97 -5.78 -9.67
CA ASN A 9 -10.26 -6.16 -9.08
C ASN A 9 -11.02 -4.96 -8.46
N LEU A 10 -11.10 -3.86 -9.22
CA LEU A 10 -11.70 -2.62 -8.74
C LEU A 10 -13.19 -2.58 -9.07
N GLN A 11 -14.01 -2.35 -8.04
CA GLN A 11 -15.40 -1.96 -8.25
C GLN A 11 -15.46 -0.47 -8.61
N VAL A 12 -15.91 -0.18 -9.83
CA VAL A 12 -16.15 1.19 -10.30
C VAL A 12 -17.67 1.41 -10.30
N ASP A 13 -18.19 2.01 -9.23
CA ASP A 13 -19.64 2.16 -9.01
C ASP A 13 -20.38 2.85 -10.17
N ASN A 14 -19.82 3.94 -10.70
CA ASN A 14 -20.44 4.70 -11.78
C ASN A 14 -19.42 5.00 -12.89
N LYS A 15 -19.21 3.99 -13.74
CA LYS A 15 -18.26 4.05 -14.85
C LYS A 15 -18.58 5.18 -15.83
N ASP A 16 -19.85 5.40 -16.16
CA ASP A 16 -20.24 6.43 -17.14
C ASP A 16 -19.99 7.84 -16.62
N ASN A 17 -20.28 8.10 -15.33
CA ASN A 17 -19.95 9.37 -14.70
C ASN A 17 -18.43 9.62 -14.69
N LEU A 18 -17.63 8.59 -14.40
CA LEU A 18 -16.18 8.70 -14.42
C LEU A 18 -15.63 8.95 -15.84
N ILE A 19 -16.18 8.27 -16.86
CA ILE A 19 -15.85 8.54 -18.27
C ILE A 19 -16.19 9.99 -18.62
N TRP A 20 -17.37 10.48 -18.22
CA TRP A 20 -17.79 11.86 -18.46
C TRP A 20 -16.82 12.87 -17.84
N HIS A 21 -16.42 12.68 -16.58
CA HIS A 21 -15.43 13.52 -15.93
C HIS A 21 -14.08 13.50 -16.66
N LEU A 22 -13.55 12.32 -16.98
CA LEU A 22 -12.28 12.18 -17.70
C LEU A 22 -12.33 12.82 -19.09
N HIS A 23 -13.43 12.64 -19.81
CA HIS A 23 -13.61 13.23 -21.13
C HIS A 23 -13.60 14.75 -21.06
N ASN A 24 -14.39 15.35 -20.15
CA ASN A 24 -14.44 16.80 -19.97
C ASN A 24 -13.07 17.34 -19.58
N THR A 25 -12.46 16.75 -18.55
CA THR A 25 -11.12 17.12 -18.08
C THR A 25 -10.07 17.02 -19.19
N ALA A 26 -10.15 16.03 -20.08
CA ALA A 26 -9.23 15.93 -21.21
C ALA A 26 -9.39 17.11 -22.20
N HIS A 27 -10.61 17.55 -22.46
CA HIS A 27 -10.90 18.60 -23.45
C HIS A 27 -10.66 20.02 -22.93
N LEU A 28 -10.59 20.23 -21.61
CA LEU A 28 -10.25 21.51 -21.02
C LEU A 28 -8.74 21.77 -21.09
N HIS A 29 -8.29 22.67 -21.96
CA HIS A 29 -6.89 23.06 -22.06
C HIS A 29 -6.69 24.46 -21.45
N ARG A 30 -5.88 24.56 -20.38
CA ARG A 30 -5.60 25.80 -19.62
C ARG A 30 -6.84 26.52 -19.08
N GLN A 31 -7.96 25.82 -18.95
CA GLN A 31 -9.20 26.35 -18.42
C GLN A 31 -9.43 25.96 -16.96
N GLU A 32 -8.82 24.85 -16.51
CA GLU A 32 -8.82 24.43 -15.12
C GLU A 32 -7.53 24.89 -14.44
N LEU A 33 -7.68 25.56 -13.29
CA LEU A 33 -6.53 25.88 -12.44
C LEU A 33 -5.89 24.58 -11.94
N SER A 34 -4.58 24.63 -11.67
CA SER A 34 -3.80 23.49 -11.15
C SER A 34 -3.68 22.28 -12.10
N THR A 35 -3.92 22.46 -13.41
CA THR A 35 -3.42 21.55 -14.46
C THR A 35 -1.97 21.86 -14.80
N GLU A 36 -1.68 23.13 -15.09
CA GLU A 36 -0.33 23.66 -15.25
C GLU A 36 0.08 24.41 -13.97
N PHE A 37 1.36 24.41 -13.63
CA PHE A 37 1.90 25.12 -12.48
C PHE A 37 2.93 26.17 -12.92
N ILE A 38 3.06 27.24 -12.13
CA ILE A 38 4.08 28.28 -12.35
C ILE A 38 5.32 27.95 -11.50
N LEU A 39 5.14 27.76 -10.19
CA LEU A 39 6.24 27.47 -9.26
C LEU A 39 6.07 26.17 -8.48
N PHE A 40 4.84 25.74 -8.23
CA PHE A 40 4.55 24.62 -7.36
C PHE A 40 3.64 23.59 -8.03
N ASP A 41 4.22 22.45 -8.43
CA ASP A 41 3.52 21.32 -9.01
C ASP A 41 2.77 20.50 -7.94
N GLN A 42 1.75 21.09 -7.33
CA GLN A 42 0.98 20.40 -6.30
C GLN A 42 0.36 19.09 -6.83
N LYS A 43 -0.16 19.12 -8.06
CA LYS A 43 -0.85 17.98 -8.69
C LYS A 43 0.12 16.84 -8.99
N GLY A 44 1.26 17.14 -9.61
CA GLY A 44 2.31 16.15 -9.86
C GLY A 44 2.86 15.56 -8.57
N ASN A 45 3.07 16.38 -7.53
CA ASN A 45 3.48 15.91 -6.22
C ASN A 45 2.43 14.98 -5.57
N THR A 46 1.14 15.29 -5.65
CA THR A 46 0.08 14.40 -5.14
C THR A 46 0.09 13.05 -5.86
N ILE A 47 0.21 13.05 -7.19
CA ILE A 47 0.31 11.81 -7.96
C ILE A 47 1.58 11.03 -7.62
N LYS A 48 2.71 11.71 -7.44
CA LYS A 48 3.97 11.08 -7.06
C LYS A 48 3.88 10.42 -5.69
N ASN A 49 3.23 11.07 -4.72
CA ASN A 49 2.98 10.47 -3.41
C ASN A 49 2.12 9.21 -3.50
N PHE A 50 1.10 9.22 -4.35
CA PHE A 50 0.29 8.02 -4.58
C PHE A 50 1.09 6.91 -5.31
N GLN A 51 1.93 7.30 -6.26
CA GLN A 51 2.82 6.40 -7.00
C GLN A 51 3.86 5.73 -6.09
N ASN A 52 4.33 6.40 -5.04
CA ASN A 52 5.24 5.79 -4.07
C ASN A 52 4.58 4.62 -3.31
N ILE A 53 3.25 4.63 -3.17
CA ILE A 53 2.50 3.57 -2.48
C ILE A 53 2.08 2.48 -3.48
N PHE A 54 1.64 2.87 -4.68
CA PHE A 54 1.14 1.96 -5.71
C PHE A 54 1.84 2.20 -7.07
N PRO A 55 3.14 1.89 -7.18
CA PRO A 55 3.95 2.31 -8.33
C PRO A 55 3.47 1.72 -9.65
N ARG A 56 3.18 0.42 -9.66
CA ARG A 56 2.69 -0.30 -10.84
C ARG A 56 1.33 0.22 -11.30
N PHE A 57 0.39 0.34 -10.36
CA PHE A 57 -0.96 0.84 -10.64
C PHE A 57 -0.95 2.23 -11.27
N VAL A 58 -0.18 3.16 -10.69
CA VAL A 58 -0.10 4.52 -11.23
C VAL A 58 0.58 4.54 -12.60
N SER A 59 1.59 3.70 -12.83
CA SER A 59 2.20 3.58 -14.17
C SER A 59 1.19 3.14 -15.21
N GLU A 60 0.46 2.05 -14.95
CA GLU A 60 -0.53 1.50 -15.89
C GLU A 60 -1.69 2.48 -16.15
N VAL A 61 -2.13 3.23 -15.12
CA VAL A 61 -3.12 4.30 -15.31
C VAL A 61 -2.56 5.42 -16.18
N LYS A 62 -1.33 5.89 -15.93
CA LYS A 62 -0.69 6.95 -16.71
C LYS A 62 -0.52 6.55 -18.18
N GLU A 63 -0.05 5.33 -18.43
CA GLU A 63 0.09 4.76 -19.77
C GLU A 63 -1.26 4.70 -20.50
N GLY A 64 -2.32 4.29 -19.80
CA GLY A 64 -3.68 4.29 -20.35
C GLY A 64 -4.18 5.70 -20.69
N MET A 65 -3.94 6.69 -19.82
CA MET A 65 -4.32 8.09 -20.07
C MET A 65 -3.54 8.71 -21.23
N GLU A 66 -2.23 8.44 -21.30
CA GLU A 66 -1.38 8.91 -22.39
C GLU A 66 -1.82 8.31 -23.73
N HIS A 67 -2.12 7.00 -23.75
CA HIS A 67 -2.65 6.32 -24.94
C HIS A 67 -4.00 6.92 -25.40
N TYR A 68 -4.91 7.20 -24.45
CA TYR A 68 -6.19 7.85 -24.72
C TYR A 68 -5.99 9.23 -25.37
N LEU A 69 -5.14 10.09 -24.79
CA LEU A 69 -4.85 11.43 -25.31
C LEU A 69 -4.22 11.38 -26.71
N LYS A 70 -3.24 10.49 -26.92
CA LYS A 70 -2.58 10.29 -28.23
C LYS A 70 -3.56 9.86 -29.31
N THR A 71 -4.45 8.93 -28.99
CA THR A 71 -5.46 8.40 -29.92
C THR A 71 -6.41 9.51 -30.38
N LEU A 72 -6.78 10.42 -29.48
CA LEU A 72 -7.63 11.58 -29.79
C LEU A 72 -6.86 12.79 -30.33
N LYS A 73 -5.54 12.70 -30.53
CA LYS A 73 -4.65 13.79 -30.97
C LYS A 73 -4.74 15.03 -30.07
N MET A 74 -4.86 14.81 -28.76
CA MET A 74 -4.92 15.86 -27.74
C MET A 74 -3.54 16.10 -27.12
N ASP A 75 -3.40 17.17 -26.32
CA ASP A 75 -2.20 17.38 -25.50
C ASP A 75 -1.99 16.18 -24.56
N TYR A 76 -0.83 15.53 -24.66
CA TYR A 76 -0.41 14.41 -23.83
C TYR A 76 0.79 14.77 -22.94
N SER A 77 0.97 16.06 -22.63
CA SER A 77 1.95 16.52 -21.67
C SER A 77 1.85 15.76 -20.33
N SER A 78 2.99 15.60 -19.64
CA SER A 78 3.03 14.93 -18.34
C SER A 78 2.08 15.57 -17.32
N MET A 79 1.88 16.89 -17.41
CA MET A 79 0.92 17.65 -16.61
C MET A 79 -0.52 17.17 -16.87
N LYS A 80 -0.92 17.04 -18.14
CA LYS A 80 -2.24 16.56 -18.53
C LYS A 80 -2.48 15.12 -18.13
N VAL A 81 -1.47 14.26 -18.32
CA VAL A 81 -1.50 12.85 -17.89
C VAL A 81 -1.62 12.74 -16.37
N ASN A 82 -0.83 13.51 -15.61
CA ASN A 82 -0.93 13.55 -14.14
C ASN A 82 -2.31 14.03 -13.68
N HIS A 83 -2.86 15.05 -14.35
CA HIS A 83 -4.16 15.59 -14.00
C HIS A 83 -5.29 14.58 -14.26
N LEU A 84 -5.31 13.91 -15.41
CA LEU A 84 -6.30 12.86 -15.69
C LEU A 84 -6.15 11.65 -14.77
N SER A 85 -4.91 11.26 -14.47
CA SER A 85 -4.64 10.19 -13.49
C SER A 85 -5.19 10.56 -12.10
N TYR A 86 -5.04 11.82 -11.71
CA TYR A 86 -5.56 12.33 -10.44
C TYR A 86 -7.09 12.29 -10.42
N THR A 87 -7.74 12.73 -11.50
CA THR A 87 -9.20 12.69 -11.63
C THR A 87 -9.69 11.24 -11.53
N PHE A 88 -9.05 10.31 -12.23
CA PHE A 88 -9.36 8.89 -12.12
C PHE A 88 -9.26 8.36 -10.69
N ILE A 89 -8.14 8.66 -10.01
CA ILE A 89 -7.89 8.17 -8.65
C ILE A 89 -8.90 8.73 -7.65
N THR A 90 -9.19 10.03 -7.73
CA THR A 90 -10.05 10.72 -6.75
C THR A 90 -11.54 10.49 -6.94
N HIS A 91 -11.97 10.21 -8.18
CA HIS A 91 -13.39 9.94 -8.49
C HIS A 91 -13.74 8.45 -8.41
N SER A 92 -12.73 7.57 -8.31
CA SER A 92 -12.95 6.14 -8.08
C SER A 92 -13.20 5.87 -6.61
N LYS A 93 -14.46 5.62 -6.24
CA LYS A 93 -14.86 5.24 -4.88
C LYS A 93 -14.12 3.98 -4.44
N HIS A 94 -13.72 3.95 -3.17
CA HIS A 94 -13.03 2.82 -2.55
C HIS A 94 -11.75 2.34 -3.26
N LEU A 95 -11.20 3.10 -4.22
CA LEU A 95 -10.02 2.68 -4.99
C LEU A 95 -8.85 2.30 -4.08
N VAL A 96 -8.50 3.17 -3.13
CA VAL A 96 -7.40 2.92 -2.20
C VAL A 96 -7.67 1.68 -1.36
N LEU A 97 -8.91 1.48 -0.90
CA LEU A 97 -9.28 0.33 -0.08
C LEU A 97 -9.15 -0.97 -0.88
N ASN A 98 -9.64 -1.00 -2.12
CA ASN A 98 -9.55 -2.18 -2.99
C ASN A 98 -8.08 -2.49 -3.33
N LEU A 99 -7.27 -1.47 -3.61
CA LEU A 99 -5.84 -1.64 -3.87
C LEU A 99 -5.08 -2.19 -2.66
N LEU A 100 -5.49 -1.82 -1.44
CA LEU A 100 -4.91 -2.35 -0.20
C LEU A 100 -5.38 -3.77 0.11
N GLN A 101 -6.66 -4.07 -0.10
CA GLN A 101 -7.21 -5.42 0.12
C GLN A 101 -6.57 -6.49 -0.79
N ASN A 102 -6.15 -6.09 -1.99
CA ASN A 102 -5.48 -6.99 -2.93
C ASN A 102 -3.97 -7.15 -2.66
N GLN A 103 -3.41 -6.49 -1.64
CA GLN A 103 -2.03 -6.74 -1.24
C GLN A 103 -1.96 -8.00 -0.37
N PRO A 104 -0.93 -8.85 -0.55
CA PRO A 104 -0.65 -9.91 0.39
C PRO A 104 -0.54 -9.36 1.81
N LYS A 105 -1.12 -10.07 2.78
CA LYS A 105 -0.95 -9.71 4.18
C LYS A 105 0.51 -9.92 4.59
N LEU A 106 1.01 -9.00 5.41
CA LEU A 106 2.31 -9.13 6.05
C LEU A 106 2.20 -10.11 7.21
N LYS A 107 2.95 -11.20 7.14
CA LYS A 107 2.97 -12.24 8.17
C LYS A 107 3.89 -11.82 9.32
N VAL A 108 3.35 -11.78 10.52
CA VAL A 108 4.02 -11.32 11.73
C VAL A 108 4.11 -12.45 12.74
N LEU A 109 5.33 -12.87 13.05
CA LEU A 109 5.59 -13.84 14.11
C LEU A 109 5.79 -13.13 15.45
N VAL A 110 5.08 -13.58 16.48
CA VAL A 110 5.27 -13.10 17.87
C VAL A 110 5.84 -14.23 18.72
N MET A 111 6.95 -13.97 19.40
CA MET A 111 7.62 -14.92 20.29
C MET A 111 7.91 -14.30 21.66
N SER A 112 7.91 -15.14 22.68
CA SER A 112 8.32 -14.77 24.02
C SER A 112 9.18 -15.86 24.65
N ASN A 113 10.25 -15.48 25.34
CA ASN A 113 11.07 -16.39 26.15
C ASN A 113 10.44 -16.72 27.52
N PHE A 114 9.31 -16.11 27.89
CA PHE A 114 8.61 -16.44 29.13
C PHE A 114 7.74 -17.67 28.93
N ASP A 115 6.73 -17.56 28.07
CA ASP A 115 5.81 -18.63 27.71
C ASP A 115 4.97 -18.25 26.47
N GLN A 116 4.22 -19.23 25.96
CA GLN A 116 3.35 -19.07 24.81
C GLN A 116 2.12 -18.18 25.11
N TYR A 117 1.68 -18.06 26.37
CA TYR A 117 0.54 -17.22 26.74
C TYR A 117 0.88 -15.74 26.60
N HIS A 118 2.09 -15.34 26.98
CA HIS A 118 2.58 -14.00 26.76
C HIS A 118 2.64 -13.66 25.26
N ALA A 119 3.19 -14.56 24.44
CA ALA A 119 3.23 -14.37 22.99
C ALA A 119 1.82 -14.23 22.37
N LYS A 120 0.89 -15.10 22.77
CA LYS A 120 -0.52 -15.06 22.31
C LYS A 120 -1.22 -13.78 22.73
N SER A 121 -1.09 -13.35 23.99
CA SER A 121 -1.70 -12.12 24.50
C SER A 121 -1.24 -10.89 23.71
N VAL A 122 0.06 -10.82 23.40
CA VAL A 122 0.61 -9.76 22.54
C VAL A 122 0.08 -9.87 21.12
N ALA A 123 0.08 -11.07 20.52
CA ALA A 123 -0.41 -11.29 19.15
C ALA A 123 -1.89 -10.92 19.01
N GLU A 124 -2.75 -11.32 19.95
CA GLU A 124 -4.18 -11.00 19.97
C GLU A 124 -4.40 -9.48 20.12
N THR A 125 -3.67 -8.83 21.02
CA THR A 125 -3.76 -7.38 21.22
C THR A 125 -3.35 -6.63 19.96
N LEU A 126 -2.24 -7.00 19.34
CA LEU A 126 -1.77 -6.39 18.10
C LEU A 126 -2.71 -6.68 16.93
N SER A 127 -3.25 -7.90 16.82
CA SER A 127 -4.23 -8.25 15.79
C SER A 127 -5.51 -7.43 15.89
N TYR A 128 -5.88 -6.98 17.10
CA TYR A 128 -7.06 -6.15 17.31
C TYR A 128 -6.81 -4.66 17.01
N TYR A 129 -5.64 -4.13 17.37
CA TYR A 129 -5.36 -2.69 17.29
C TYR A 129 -4.54 -2.27 16.05
N CYS A 130 -3.86 -3.20 15.38
CA CYS A 130 -3.06 -2.91 14.20
C CYS A 130 -3.86 -3.09 12.90
N SER A 131 -3.26 -2.63 11.80
CA SER A 131 -3.84 -2.76 10.45
C SER A 131 -4.23 -4.22 10.13
N ASN A 132 -5.39 -4.40 9.49
CA ASN A 132 -5.82 -5.69 8.93
C ASN A 132 -4.90 -6.24 7.82
N ASN A 133 -3.90 -5.47 7.40
CA ASN A 133 -2.82 -5.91 6.52
C ASN A 133 -1.88 -6.89 7.21
N PHE A 134 -1.92 -7.03 8.54
CA PHE A 134 -1.10 -7.99 9.27
C PHE A 134 -1.84 -9.31 9.51
N GLU A 135 -1.10 -10.40 9.43
CA GLU A 135 -1.51 -11.73 9.88
C GLU A 135 -0.57 -12.15 11.01
N LEU A 136 -1.08 -12.20 12.24
CA LEU A 136 -0.26 -12.44 13.43
C LEU A 136 -0.36 -13.90 13.86
N GLU A 137 0.80 -14.52 14.04
CA GLU A 137 0.93 -15.91 14.44
C GLU A 137 1.97 -16.04 15.58
N VAL A 138 1.92 -17.16 16.28
CA VAL A 138 2.91 -17.55 17.29
C VAL A 138 3.65 -18.79 16.83
N TRP A 139 4.91 -18.93 17.23
CA TRP A 139 5.71 -20.11 16.86
C TRP A 139 5.09 -21.38 17.43
N SER A 140 4.75 -22.35 16.58
CA SER A 140 4.05 -23.58 16.98
C SER A 140 4.98 -24.75 17.27
N GLU A 141 6.19 -24.75 16.69
CA GLU A 141 7.14 -25.85 16.82
C GLU A 141 7.86 -25.81 18.18
N LEU A 142 8.24 -26.98 18.68
CA LEU A 142 8.97 -27.11 19.95
C LEU A 142 10.37 -26.49 19.85
N GLU A 143 11.02 -26.69 18.71
CA GLU A 143 12.38 -26.24 18.45
C GLU A 143 12.40 -24.92 17.68
N LEU A 144 13.34 -24.05 18.02
CA LEU A 144 13.58 -22.79 17.34
C LEU A 144 15.05 -22.73 16.88
N SER A 145 15.25 -22.56 15.58
CA SER A 145 16.58 -22.41 15.00
C SER A 145 16.64 -21.21 14.07
N LEU A 146 17.85 -20.75 13.77
CA LEU A 146 18.03 -19.68 12.78
C LEU A 146 17.59 -20.14 11.38
N GLU A 147 17.80 -21.41 11.05
CA GLU A 147 17.42 -22.02 9.77
C GLU A 147 15.90 -22.08 9.64
N SER A 148 15.20 -22.58 10.66
CA SER A 148 13.74 -22.62 10.66
C SER A 148 13.11 -21.22 10.60
N LEU A 149 13.76 -20.21 11.21
CA LEU A 149 13.32 -18.83 11.08
C LEU A 149 13.58 -18.26 9.69
N LYS A 150 14.72 -18.57 9.05
CA LYS A 150 15.02 -18.14 7.67
C LYS A 150 13.99 -18.69 6.67
N ASP A 151 13.67 -19.97 6.78
CA ASP A 151 12.75 -20.66 5.87
C ASP A 151 11.27 -20.36 6.15
N SER A 152 10.97 -19.69 7.26
CA SER A 152 9.60 -19.31 7.62
C SER A 152 9.02 -18.23 6.69
N PRO A 153 7.69 -18.17 6.51
CA PRO A 153 7.05 -17.20 5.61
C PRO A 153 6.83 -15.82 6.24
N TYR A 154 7.41 -15.53 7.42
CA TYR A 154 7.17 -14.28 8.15
C TYR A 154 7.96 -13.10 7.57
N ASP A 155 7.31 -11.95 7.41
CA ASP A 155 7.92 -10.68 7.00
C ASP A 155 8.50 -9.91 8.21
N ILE A 156 7.82 -10.03 9.36
CA ILE A 156 8.14 -9.31 10.60
C ILE A 156 8.21 -10.33 11.74
N ILE A 157 9.22 -10.20 12.60
CA ILE A 157 9.35 -10.98 13.83
C ILE A 157 9.41 -10.03 15.03
N ILE A 158 8.53 -10.26 15.99
CA ILE A 158 8.47 -9.56 17.28
C ILE A 158 8.92 -10.53 18.37
N SER A 159 9.98 -10.18 19.10
CA SER A 159 10.48 -11.00 20.20
C SER A 159 10.93 -10.17 21.39
N ASN A 160 10.74 -10.69 22.60
CA ASN A 160 11.30 -10.07 23.82
C ASN A 160 12.74 -10.55 24.13
N PHE A 161 13.32 -11.39 23.27
CA PHE A 161 14.70 -11.85 23.32
C PHE A 161 15.42 -11.58 21.99
N ILE A 162 16.75 -11.48 22.04
CA ILE A 162 17.56 -11.19 20.86
C ILE A 162 17.65 -12.43 19.96
N ILE A 163 17.50 -12.22 18.66
CA ILE A 163 17.76 -13.22 17.61
C ILE A 163 18.77 -12.65 16.61
N PRO A 164 19.59 -13.49 15.96
CA PRO A 164 20.48 -13.00 14.91
C PRO A 164 19.70 -12.31 13.77
N PRO A 165 20.32 -11.36 13.05
CA PRO A 165 19.70 -10.79 11.85
C PRO A 165 19.32 -11.88 10.85
N ILE A 166 18.11 -11.79 10.30
CA ILE A 166 17.61 -12.71 9.28
C ILE A 166 17.33 -11.91 8.01
N GLU A 167 17.86 -12.41 6.90
CA GLU A 167 17.65 -11.81 5.58
C GLU A 167 16.16 -11.74 5.26
N ASN A 168 15.73 -10.62 4.67
CA ASN A 168 14.33 -10.35 4.30
C ASN A 168 13.33 -10.42 5.46
N LYS A 169 13.76 -10.17 6.71
CA LYS A 169 12.86 -10.08 7.87
C LYS A 169 13.13 -8.85 8.71
N ARG A 170 12.07 -8.17 9.12
CA ARG A 170 12.17 -7.05 10.08
C ARG A 170 12.04 -7.56 11.50
N LEU A 171 12.98 -7.16 12.35
CA LEU A 171 13.02 -7.58 13.75
C LEU A 171 12.60 -6.42 14.65
N ILE A 172 11.63 -6.66 15.54
CA ILE A 172 11.20 -5.71 16.57
C ILE A 172 11.44 -6.35 17.94
N TYR A 173 12.34 -5.76 18.72
CA TYR A 173 12.63 -6.22 20.07
C TYR A 173 11.73 -5.54 21.10
N SER A 174 10.88 -6.32 21.78
CA SER A 174 9.82 -5.80 22.66
C SER A 174 10.20 -5.71 24.14
N ASN A 175 11.40 -6.12 24.55
CA ASN A 175 11.77 -6.22 25.98
C ASN A 175 11.63 -4.88 26.75
N ASN A 176 11.87 -3.74 26.08
CA ASN A 176 11.74 -2.40 26.65
C ASN A 176 10.64 -1.56 25.98
N VAL A 177 9.70 -2.22 25.30
CA VAL A 177 8.64 -1.56 24.52
C VAL A 177 7.30 -1.98 25.10
N ASN A 178 6.55 -1.04 25.65
CA ASN A 178 5.18 -1.32 26.09
C ASN A 178 4.25 -1.58 24.90
N THR A 179 3.11 -2.22 25.14
CA THR A 179 2.18 -2.65 24.08
C THR A 179 1.69 -1.50 23.20
N VAL A 180 1.48 -0.29 23.76
CA VAL A 180 1.02 0.89 22.99
C VAL A 180 2.10 1.38 22.01
N ALA A 181 3.35 1.41 22.46
CA ALA A 181 4.48 1.73 21.60
C ALA A 181 4.67 0.65 20.51
N LEU A 182 4.45 -0.62 20.85
CA LEU A 182 4.53 -1.73 19.91
C LEU A 182 3.45 -1.64 18.82
N ILE A 183 2.21 -1.25 19.17
CA ILE A 183 1.13 -0.98 18.20
C ILE A 183 1.55 0.11 17.23
N SER A 184 2.13 1.20 17.73
CA SER A 184 2.59 2.32 16.90
C SER A 184 3.70 1.90 15.94
N LEU A 185 4.68 1.13 16.44
CA LEU A 185 5.80 0.63 15.64
C LEU A 185 5.31 -0.31 14.53
N LEU A 186 4.42 -1.26 14.85
CA LEU A 186 3.89 -2.18 13.85
C LEU A 186 3.03 -1.46 12.81
N ASN A 187 2.21 -0.49 13.21
CA ASN A 187 1.41 0.28 12.23
C ASN A 187 2.26 1.16 11.31
N ALA A 188 3.44 1.62 11.73
CA ALA A 188 4.38 2.29 10.83
C ALA A 188 4.91 1.35 9.73
N MET A 189 4.75 0.03 9.91
CA MET A 189 5.19 -1.02 9.00
C MET A 189 4.10 -1.49 8.02
N MET A 190 2.83 -1.18 8.29
CA MET A 190 1.86 -0.68 7.32
C MET A 190 1.84 -1.19 5.86
N PHE A 191 2.75 -0.57 5.12
CA PHE A 191 2.85 -0.56 3.65
C PHE A 191 4.24 -0.98 3.20
N ILE A 192 5.01 -1.65 4.07
CA ILE A 192 6.30 -2.19 3.67
C ILE A 192 6.04 -3.25 2.61
N ARG A 193 6.71 -3.10 1.47
CA ARG A 193 7.10 -4.23 0.64
C ARG A 193 8.54 -4.54 0.97
N LEU A 194 8.80 -5.78 1.36
CA LEU A 194 10.15 -6.31 1.38
C LEU A 194 10.44 -6.69 -0.09
N ASP A 195 11.34 -5.94 -0.71
CA ASP A 195 11.83 -6.22 -2.07
C ASP A 195 12.73 -7.47 -2.08
#